data_AF-A0A9D1NVK5-F1
#
_entry.id   AF-A0A9D1NVK5-F1
#
_cell.length_a   1.000
_cell.length_b   1.000
_cell.length_c   1.000
_cell.angle_alpha   90.00
_cell.angle_beta   90.00
_cell.angle_gamma   90.00
#
_symmetry.space_group_name_H-M   'P 1'
#
loop_
_entity.id
_entity.type
_entity.pdbx_description
1 polymer ?
#
loop_
_entity_poly.entity_id
_entity_poly.type
_entity_poly.pdbx_seq_one_letter_code
_entity_poly.pdbx_strand_id
1 'polypeptide(L)'
;MFNFGELVKMEYRKLFQRKLVWITIAVLTAGCIFAGISGLLGKYYINGEQVDTHANMLRTDTAYARRLSGQAVDDALIGRMQEAYGKVPQDAQLYVATSEYQTYARPYSEIHNFVLRIAENRWDTVTSGELYDLRRAAVEQGWTKMFLTAAEKTYLSGLEDQLTVPFTYRYDDGYTNYLSLLYMVAVLMLLGVAVCVPQIFSEEYSRRTDSLIASSPLGKKPLYLAKIVTGLTFSLGLALLLAAVTAVSVFSVYGPDGFSAAIQLDYPTLSWKLTVGEAALLLTGIFLLSSLLFGAVAMLLSLAFRNTAPAMALLLAYLLVTGIFNIPDEYRIAGQLWSYFPVNSCNLTSAFSQRLLQLGDTFLAGWQVTCLLYPVVTVIFLLISYHRYRKIPS
;
A
#
# COMPACT_ATOMS: atom_id res chain seq x y z
N MET A 1 14.10 34.50 25.68
CA MET A 1 13.04 33.85 24.88
C MET A 1 13.31 32.36 24.88
N PHE A 2 12.37 31.56 25.39
CA PHE A 2 12.45 30.11 25.34
C PHE A 2 12.42 29.63 23.89
N ASN A 3 13.30 28.72 23.52
CA ASN A 3 13.29 28.13 22.19
C ASN A 3 12.83 26.67 22.29
N PHE A 4 11.53 26.43 22.14
CA PHE A 4 10.96 25.08 22.00
C PHE A 4 11.72 24.26 20.93
N GLY A 5 12.23 24.92 19.90
CA GLY A 5 13.09 24.31 18.88
C GLY A 5 14.39 23.71 19.43
N GLU A 6 15.00 24.30 20.48
CA GLU A 6 16.20 23.71 21.10
C GLU A 6 15.87 22.41 21.85
N LEU A 7 14.70 22.30 22.48
CA LEU A 7 14.26 21.04 23.10
C LEU A 7 14.05 19.94 22.05
N VAL A 8 13.36 20.27 20.96
CA VAL A 8 13.16 19.33 19.83
C VAL A 8 14.50 18.90 19.24
N LYS A 9 15.42 19.84 19.03
CA LYS A 9 16.78 19.56 18.55
C LYS A 9 17.56 18.64 19.48
N MET A 10 17.44 18.83 20.80
CA MET A 10 18.05 17.95 21.79
C MET A 10 17.49 16.52 21.73
N GLU A 11 16.17 16.37 21.62
CA GLU A 11 15.52 15.05 21.50
C GLU A 11 15.92 14.34 20.20
N TYR A 12 16.00 15.06 19.08
CA TYR A 12 16.54 14.51 17.83
C TYR A 12 18.01 14.10 17.94
N ARG A 13 18.84 14.91 18.61
CA ARG A 13 20.25 14.57 18.83
C ARG A 13 20.39 13.27 19.61
N LYS A 14 19.58 13.07 20.65
CA LYS A 14 19.55 11.80 21.42
C LYS A 14 19.14 10.63 20.55
N LEU A 15 18.10 10.79 19.73
CA LEU A 15 17.62 9.75 18.83
C LEU A 15 18.72 9.33 17.83
N PHE A 16 19.31 10.28 17.11
CA PHE A 16 20.31 10.00 16.07
C PHE A 16 21.72 9.65 16.59
N GLN A 17 22.00 9.84 17.88
CA GLN A 17 23.23 9.31 18.50
C GLN A 17 23.23 7.77 18.59
N ARG A 18 22.08 7.13 18.43
CA ARG A 18 21.94 5.69 18.55
C ARG A 18 22.28 5.02 17.23
N LYS A 19 23.34 4.19 17.23
CA LYS A 19 23.75 3.40 16.06
C LYS A 19 22.60 2.57 15.48
N LEU A 20 21.74 2.04 16.34
CA LEU A 20 20.60 1.22 15.93
C LEU A 20 19.66 1.97 14.98
N VAL A 21 19.41 3.28 15.19
CA VAL A 21 18.52 4.08 14.32
C VAL A 21 19.06 4.12 12.90
N TRP A 22 20.36 4.38 12.74
CA TRP A 22 21.02 4.41 11.42
C TRP A 22 21.04 3.03 10.75
N ILE A 23 21.32 1.96 11.51
CA ILE A 23 21.29 0.59 11.00
C ILE A 23 19.87 0.26 10.51
N THR A 24 18.85 0.57 11.31
CA THR A 24 17.44 0.35 10.94
C THR A 24 17.08 1.11 9.67
N ILE A 25 17.37 2.42 9.59
CA ILE A 25 17.10 3.21 8.38
C ILE A 25 17.80 2.60 7.16
N ALA A 26 19.08 2.24 7.27
CA ALA A 26 19.85 1.66 6.17
C ALA A 26 19.28 0.33 5.68
N VAL A 27 18.95 -0.59 6.59
CA VAL A 27 18.39 -1.91 6.25
C VAL A 27 17.02 -1.77 5.60
N LEU A 28 16.13 -0.95 6.15
CA LEU A 28 14.78 -0.75 5.59
C LEU A 28 14.84 -0.07 4.21
N THR A 29 15.73 0.91 4.05
CA THR A 29 15.96 1.58 2.76
C THR A 29 16.50 0.60 1.72
N ALA A 30 17.49 -0.21 2.08
CA ALA A 30 18.04 -1.24 1.18
C ALA A 30 16.97 -2.27 0.76
N GLY A 31 16.09 -2.67 1.69
CA GLY A 31 14.95 -3.55 1.39
C GLY A 31 13.97 -2.92 0.39
N CYS A 32 13.68 -1.62 0.52
CA CYS A 32 12.83 -0.90 -0.42
C CYS A 32 13.44 -0.79 -1.82
N ILE A 33 14.75 -0.49 -1.90
CA ILE A 33 15.48 -0.45 -3.18
C ILE A 33 15.46 -1.83 -3.83
N PHE A 34 15.85 -2.86 -3.07
CA PHE A 34 15.88 -4.23 -3.57
C PHE A 34 14.53 -4.68 -4.12
N ALA A 35 13.44 -4.41 -3.39
CA ALA A 35 12.09 -4.76 -3.85
C ALA A 35 11.67 -4.01 -5.12
N GLY A 36 12.06 -2.74 -5.27
CA GLY A 36 11.75 -1.95 -6.47
C GLY A 36 12.54 -2.38 -7.71
N ILE A 37 13.73 -2.97 -7.55
CA ILE A 37 14.59 -3.38 -8.67
C ILE A 37 14.68 -4.89 -8.88
N SER A 38 14.05 -5.70 -8.02
CA SER A 38 14.17 -7.16 -8.03
C SER A 38 13.73 -7.77 -9.35
N GLY A 39 12.75 -7.16 -10.02
CA GLY A 39 12.27 -7.55 -11.35
C GLY A 39 13.30 -7.43 -12.48
N LEU A 40 14.44 -6.76 -12.25
CA LEU A 40 15.55 -6.70 -13.21
C LEU A 40 16.60 -7.80 -13.01
N LEU A 41 16.60 -8.45 -11.84
CA LEU A 41 17.69 -9.31 -11.42
C LEU A 41 17.57 -10.71 -12.01
N GLY A 42 18.71 -11.24 -12.45
CA GLY A 42 18.83 -12.62 -12.86
C GLY A 42 18.59 -12.87 -14.35
N LYS A 43 18.70 -14.16 -14.69
CA LYS A 43 18.57 -14.70 -16.03
C LYS A 43 17.17 -15.27 -16.21
N TYR A 44 16.60 -15.09 -17.39
CA TYR A 44 15.31 -15.64 -17.75
C TYR A 44 15.51 -17.00 -18.41
N TYR A 45 14.84 -18.03 -17.89
CA TYR A 45 14.98 -19.41 -18.34
C TYR A 45 13.66 -19.93 -18.89
N ILE A 46 13.72 -20.64 -20.01
CA ILE A 46 12.61 -21.40 -20.60
C ILE A 46 13.10 -22.84 -20.75
N ASN A 47 12.35 -23.81 -20.22
CA ASN A 47 12.72 -25.24 -20.25
C ASN A 47 14.15 -25.54 -19.71
N GLY A 48 14.61 -24.78 -18.71
CA GLY A 48 15.94 -24.95 -18.11
C GLY A 48 17.09 -24.32 -18.91
N GLU A 49 16.83 -23.83 -20.12
CA GLU A 49 17.80 -23.09 -20.92
C GLU A 49 17.69 -21.60 -20.68
N GLN A 50 18.84 -20.91 -20.56
CA GLN A 50 18.86 -19.47 -20.46
C GLN A 50 18.47 -18.87 -21.81
N VAL A 51 17.35 -18.16 -21.85
CA VAL A 51 16.86 -17.50 -23.07
C VAL A 51 17.25 -16.03 -23.13
N ASP A 52 17.16 -15.32 -22.01
CA ASP A 52 17.55 -13.89 -21.95
C ASP A 52 17.85 -13.47 -20.49
N THR A 53 17.84 -12.18 -20.22
CA THR A 53 17.86 -11.56 -18.90
C THR A 53 16.48 -10.99 -18.57
N HIS A 54 16.12 -10.97 -17.28
CA HIS A 54 14.86 -10.33 -16.85
C HIS A 54 14.79 -8.85 -17.28
N ALA A 55 15.92 -8.14 -17.26
CA ALA A 55 15.99 -6.75 -17.72
C ALA A 55 15.63 -6.57 -19.20
N ASN A 56 16.12 -7.43 -20.10
CA ASN A 56 15.78 -7.36 -21.52
C ASN A 56 14.33 -7.77 -21.79
N MET A 57 13.84 -8.79 -21.08
CA MET A 57 12.44 -9.22 -21.17
C MET A 57 11.50 -8.09 -20.76
N LEU A 58 11.75 -7.48 -19.59
CA LEU A 58 10.96 -6.35 -19.10
C LEU A 58 10.97 -5.17 -20.07
N ARG A 59 12.14 -4.82 -20.64
CA ARG A 59 12.23 -3.75 -21.65
C ARG A 59 11.38 -4.04 -22.88
N THR A 60 11.40 -5.30 -23.33
CA THR A 60 10.64 -5.75 -24.50
C THR A 60 9.13 -5.71 -24.22
N ASP A 61 8.69 -6.26 -23.10
CA ASP A 61 7.27 -6.28 -22.69
C ASP A 61 6.74 -4.86 -22.45
N THR A 62 7.53 -4.02 -21.79
CA THR A 62 7.21 -2.58 -21.61
C THR A 62 7.06 -1.87 -22.95
N ALA A 63 7.91 -2.16 -23.95
CA ALA A 63 7.80 -1.56 -25.27
C ALA A 63 6.53 -2.01 -26.00
N TYR A 64 6.13 -3.27 -25.86
CA TYR A 64 4.86 -3.77 -26.39
C TYR A 64 3.66 -3.12 -25.71
N ALA A 65 3.62 -3.10 -24.38
CA ALA A 65 2.56 -2.46 -23.61
C ALA A 65 2.42 -0.97 -23.97
N ARG A 66 3.54 -0.21 -24.06
CA ARG A 66 3.50 1.20 -24.46
C ARG A 66 2.92 1.43 -25.86
N ARG A 67 3.09 0.50 -26.81
CA ARG A 67 2.49 0.60 -28.15
C ARG A 67 0.96 0.45 -28.14
N LEU A 68 0.42 -0.25 -27.15
CA LEU A 68 -1.02 -0.43 -26.96
C LEU A 68 -1.67 0.76 -26.24
N SER A 69 -0.86 1.58 -25.54
CA SER A 69 -1.34 2.72 -24.76
C SER A 69 -2.15 3.71 -25.62
N GLY A 70 -3.32 4.10 -25.13
CA GLY A 70 -4.27 4.98 -25.82
C GLY A 70 -5.31 4.26 -26.67
N GLN A 71 -5.21 2.95 -26.85
CA GLN A 71 -6.20 2.17 -27.60
C GLN A 71 -7.35 1.75 -26.68
N ALA A 72 -8.58 1.80 -27.20
CA ALA A 72 -9.74 1.24 -26.50
C ALA A 72 -9.66 -0.29 -26.50
N VAL A 73 -10.06 -0.93 -25.41
CA VAL A 73 -10.24 -2.40 -25.33
C VAL A 73 -11.59 -2.78 -25.95
N ASP A 74 -11.70 -2.46 -27.24
CA ASP A 74 -12.87 -2.70 -28.08
C ASP A 74 -12.71 -3.97 -28.93
N ASP A 75 -13.70 -4.27 -29.78
CA ASP A 75 -13.69 -5.44 -30.66
C ASP A 75 -12.48 -5.45 -31.60
N ALA A 76 -11.96 -4.28 -32.00
CA ALA A 76 -10.83 -4.19 -32.91
C ALA A 76 -9.51 -4.53 -32.22
N LEU A 77 -9.32 -4.12 -30.97
CA LEU A 77 -8.14 -4.51 -30.20
C LEU A 77 -8.21 -5.97 -29.75
N ILE A 78 -9.37 -6.41 -29.25
CA ILE A 78 -9.60 -7.80 -28.84
C ILE A 78 -9.43 -8.75 -30.05
N GLY A 79 -10.00 -8.41 -31.21
CA GLY A 79 -9.87 -9.22 -32.42
C GLY A 79 -8.42 -9.40 -32.88
N ARG A 80 -7.60 -8.35 -32.82
CA ARG A 80 -6.15 -8.45 -33.14
C ARG A 80 -5.40 -9.32 -32.14
N MET A 81 -5.73 -9.23 -30.85
CA MET A 81 -5.19 -10.11 -29.83
C MET A 81 -5.58 -11.57 -30.11
N GLN A 82 -6.86 -11.85 -30.39
CA GLN A 82 -7.35 -13.19 -30.71
C GLN A 82 -6.68 -13.76 -31.96
N GLU A 83 -6.55 -12.98 -33.04
CA GLU A 83 -5.84 -13.40 -34.26
C GLU A 83 -4.36 -13.72 -33.98
N ALA A 84 -3.71 -12.90 -33.15
CA ALA A 84 -2.32 -13.10 -32.77
C ALA A 84 -2.11 -14.37 -31.95
N TYR A 85 -2.96 -14.62 -30.96
CA TYR A 85 -2.91 -15.83 -30.13
C TYR A 85 -3.37 -17.08 -30.89
N GLY A 86 -4.26 -16.95 -31.88
CA GLY A 86 -4.68 -18.04 -32.76
C GLY A 86 -3.56 -18.61 -33.65
N LYS A 87 -2.44 -17.88 -33.81
CA LYS A 87 -1.24 -18.35 -34.51
C LYS A 87 -0.36 -19.25 -33.63
N VAL A 88 -0.60 -19.29 -32.33
CA VAL A 88 0.20 -20.07 -31.38
C VAL A 88 -0.24 -21.54 -31.44
N PRO A 89 0.69 -22.50 -31.60
CA PRO A 89 0.35 -23.93 -31.61
C PRO A 89 -0.30 -24.38 -30.30
N GLN A 90 -1.46 -25.04 -30.38
CA GLN A 90 -2.21 -25.48 -29.20
C GLN A 90 -1.62 -26.71 -28.52
N ASP A 91 -0.82 -27.50 -29.24
CA ASP A 91 -0.14 -28.70 -28.77
C ASP A 91 1.24 -28.43 -28.14
N ALA A 92 1.69 -27.17 -28.15
CA ALA A 92 2.96 -26.78 -27.55
C ALA A 92 2.93 -27.01 -26.02
N GLN A 93 3.89 -27.82 -25.53
CA GLN A 93 4.04 -28.07 -24.08
C GLN A 93 4.24 -26.77 -23.28
N LEU A 94 4.88 -25.76 -23.87
CA LEU A 94 5.05 -24.43 -23.30
C LEU A 94 4.89 -23.37 -24.38
N TYR A 95 3.68 -22.84 -24.52
CA TYR A 95 3.34 -21.90 -25.60
C TYR A 95 4.23 -20.65 -25.61
N VAL A 96 4.66 -20.15 -24.44
CA VAL A 96 5.53 -18.97 -24.34
C VAL A 96 6.93 -19.17 -24.93
N ALA A 97 7.34 -20.43 -25.13
CA ALA A 97 8.60 -20.78 -25.77
C ALA A 97 8.53 -20.77 -27.30
N THR A 98 7.33 -20.74 -27.88
CA THR A 98 7.13 -20.84 -29.33
C THR A 98 7.53 -19.54 -30.04
N SER A 99 8.04 -19.67 -31.26
CA SER A 99 8.40 -18.52 -32.10
C SER A 99 7.17 -17.66 -32.43
N GLU A 100 6.03 -18.31 -32.56
CA GLU A 100 4.71 -17.75 -32.85
C GLU A 100 4.23 -16.89 -31.69
N TYR A 101 4.37 -17.36 -30.45
CA TYR A 101 4.07 -16.54 -29.28
C TYR A 101 4.97 -15.31 -29.21
N GLN A 102 6.30 -15.50 -29.32
CA GLN A 102 7.26 -14.41 -29.19
C GLN A 102 7.07 -13.33 -30.27
N THR A 103 6.64 -13.73 -31.47
CA THR A 103 6.50 -12.85 -32.62
C THR A 103 5.11 -12.20 -32.70
N TYR A 104 4.05 -12.97 -32.52
CA TYR A 104 2.68 -12.51 -32.78
C TYR A 104 1.90 -12.20 -31.50
N ALA A 105 1.92 -13.10 -30.52
CA ALA A 105 1.03 -13.03 -29.34
C ALA A 105 1.56 -12.14 -28.21
N ARG A 106 2.86 -12.23 -27.90
CA ARG A 106 3.53 -11.46 -26.83
C ARG A 106 3.27 -9.94 -26.93
N PRO A 107 3.23 -9.30 -28.11
CA PRO A 107 2.86 -7.90 -28.23
C PRO A 107 1.48 -7.51 -27.65
N TYR A 108 0.57 -8.47 -27.48
CA TYR A 108 -0.78 -8.28 -26.93
C TYR A 108 -0.95 -8.90 -25.54
N SER A 109 0.13 -9.28 -24.85
CA SER A 109 0.07 -9.99 -23.56
C SER A 109 -0.77 -9.28 -22.51
N GLU A 110 -0.67 -7.95 -22.41
CA GLU A 110 -1.41 -7.18 -21.40
C GLU A 110 -2.91 -7.15 -21.67
N ILE A 111 -3.31 -7.08 -22.95
CA ILE A 111 -4.73 -7.18 -23.33
C ILE A 111 -5.22 -8.60 -23.07
N HIS A 112 -4.41 -9.61 -23.41
CA HIS A 112 -4.75 -11.00 -23.13
C HIS A 112 -4.92 -11.26 -21.63
N ASN A 113 -4.01 -10.76 -20.79
CA ASN A 113 -4.11 -10.86 -19.33
C ASN A 113 -5.38 -10.20 -18.80
N PHE A 114 -5.72 -9.00 -19.29
CA PHE A 114 -6.96 -8.31 -18.91
C PHE A 114 -8.20 -9.09 -19.32
N VAL A 115 -8.28 -9.56 -20.57
CA VAL A 115 -9.39 -10.36 -21.08
C VAL A 115 -9.51 -11.68 -20.32
N LEU A 116 -8.39 -12.37 -20.05
CA LEU A 116 -8.37 -13.65 -19.35
C LEU A 116 -8.89 -13.53 -17.91
N ARG A 117 -8.58 -12.42 -17.21
CA ARG A 117 -9.10 -12.17 -15.84
C ARG A 117 -10.62 -12.01 -15.76
N ILE A 118 -11.30 -11.78 -16.89
CA ILE A 118 -12.74 -11.50 -16.95
C ILE A 118 -13.49 -12.61 -17.70
N ALA A 119 -13.03 -12.95 -18.90
CA ALA A 119 -13.66 -13.91 -19.79
C ALA A 119 -13.17 -15.35 -19.56
N GLU A 120 -12.10 -15.54 -18.79
CA GLU A 120 -11.48 -16.83 -18.50
C GLU A 120 -11.30 -17.64 -19.79
N ASN A 121 -11.89 -18.84 -19.88
CA ASN A 121 -11.76 -19.73 -21.04
C ASN A 121 -12.41 -19.21 -22.34
N ARG A 122 -13.15 -18.09 -22.31
CA ARG A 122 -13.79 -17.48 -23.50
C ARG A 122 -12.93 -16.40 -24.15
N TRP A 123 -11.68 -16.22 -23.73
CA TRP A 123 -10.80 -15.14 -24.20
C TRP A 123 -10.63 -15.09 -25.73
N ASP A 124 -10.77 -16.23 -26.40
CA ASP A 124 -10.57 -16.42 -27.84
C ASP A 124 -11.79 -16.07 -28.71
N THR A 125 -12.97 -15.97 -28.08
CA THR A 125 -14.27 -15.79 -28.75
C THR A 125 -15.08 -14.62 -28.24
N VAL A 126 -14.72 -14.06 -27.08
CA VAL A 126 -15.45 -12.96 -26.44
C VAL A 126 -15.39 -11.68 -27.27
N THR A 127 -16.53 -10.99 -27.35
CA THR A 127 -16.61 -9.61 -27.90
C THR A 127 -16.40 -8.58 -26.78
N SER A 128 -16.13 -7.33 -27.13
CA SER A 128 -16.01 -6.24 -26.16
C SER A 128 -17.27 -6.07 -25.33
N GLY A 129 -18.46 -6.10 -25.95
CA GLY A 129 -19.73 -6.04 -25.24
C GLY A 129 -19.88 -7.18 -24.22
N GLU A 130 -19.66 -8.42 -24.65
CA GLU A 130 -19.71 -9.57 -23.76
C GLU A 130 -18.67 -9.51 -22.63
N LEU A 131 -17.46 -9.00 -22.91
CA LEU A 131 -16.40 -8.83 -21.92
C LEU A 131 -16.85 -7.90 -20.79
N TYR A 132 -17.45 -6.75 -21.12
CA TYR A 132 -17.90 -5.80 -20.12
C TYR A 132 -19.17 -6.25 -19.38
N ASP A 133 -20.04 -7.03 -20.03
CA ASP A 133 -21.17 -7.69 -19.36
C ASP A 133 -20.67 -8.75 -18.36
N LEU A 134 -19.68 -9.56 -18.74
CA LEU A 134 -19.02 -10.52 -17.85
C LEU A 134 -18.33 -9.82 -16.68
N ARG A 135 -17.63 -8.71 -16.93
CA ARG A 135 -17.05 -7.87 -15.88
C ARG A 135 -18.14 -7.41 -14.91
N ARG A 136 -19.26 -6.89 -15.41
CA ARG A 136 -20.36 -6.41 -14.58
C ARG A 136 -20.94 -7.52 -13.71
N ALA A 137 -21.14 -8.71 -14.26
CA ALA A 137 -21.58 -9.88 -13.50
C ALA A 137 -20.56 -10.29 -12.42
N ALA A 138 -19.26 -10.27 -12.74
CA ALA A 138 -18.20 -10.59 -11.77
C ALA A 138 -18.14 -9.59 -10.60
N VAL A 139 -18.35 -8.29 -10.87
CA VAL A 139 -18.46 -7.24 -9.85
C VAL A 139 -19.63 -7.53 -8.90
N GLU A 140 -20.83 -7.80 -9.44
CA GLU A 140 -22.03 -8.09 -8.64
C GLU A 140 -21.92 -9.39 -7.84
N GLN A 141 -21.25 -10.40 -8.41
CA GLN A 141 -20.90 -11.62 -7.70
C GLN A 141 -19.95 -11.33 -6.53
N GLY A 142 -18.95 -10.46 -6.75
CA GLY A 142 -18.03 -9.97 -5.72
C GLY A 142 -18.78 -9.30 -4.56
N TRP A 143 -19.72 -8.41 -4.85
CA TRP A 143 -20.57 -7.77 -3.83
C TRP A 143 -21.38 -8.77 -3.01
N THR A 144 -21.83 -9.86 -3.65
CA THR A 144 -22.56 -10.93 -2.97
C THR A 144 -21.63 -11.74 -2.06
N LYS A 145 -20.42 -12.09 -2.52
CA LYS A 145 -19.39 -12.76 -1.71
C LYS A 145 -18.92 -11.90 -0.52
N MET A 146 -18.92 -10.57 -0.67
CA MET A 146 -18.60 -9.63 0.40
C MET A 146 -19.75 -9.36 1.39
N PHE A 147 -20.91 -10.01 1.20
CA PHE A 147 -22.13 -9.83 2.00
C PHE A 147 -22.62 -8.38 2.04
N LEU A 148 -22.53 -7.65 0.92
CA LEU A 148 -23.01 -6.26 0.86
C LEU A 148 -24.54 -6.16 0.98
N THR A 149 -25.00 -5.11 1.64
CA THR A 149 -26.42 -4.77 1.78
C THR A 149 -27.01 -4.30 0.45
N ALA A 150 -28.34 -4.35 0.31
CA ALA A 150 -29.02 -3.85 -0.89
C ALA A 150 -28.73 -2.36 -1.17
N ALA A 151 -28.63 -1.55 -0.11
CA ALA A 151 -28.34 -0.13 -0.23
C ALA A 151 -26.91 0.12 -0.74
N GLU A 152 -25.92 -0.62 -0.23
CA GLU A 152 -24.53 -0.55 -0.74
C GLU A 152 -24.44 -0.99 -2.20
N LYS A 153 -25.11 -2.10 -2.57
CA LYS A 153 -25.14 -2.57 -3.96
C LYS A 153 -25.77 -1.53 -4.91
N THR A 154 -26.83 -0.86 -4.47
CA THR A 154 -27.47 0.22 -5.25
C THR A 154 -26.52 1.39 -5.45
N TYR A 155 -25.82 1.81 -4.39
CA TYR A 155 -24.83 2.88 -4.46
C TYR A 155 -23.66 2.52 -5.39
N LEU A 156 -23.09 1.31 -5.24
CA LEU A 156 -21.97 0.85 -6.08
C LEU A 156 -22.38 0.62 -7.53
N SER A 157 -23.62 0.18 -7.80
CA SER A 157 -24.17 0.13 -9.15
C SER A 157 -24.17 1.52 -9.79
N GLY A 158 -24.62 2.54 -9.06
CA GLY A 158 -24.60 3.91 -9.56
C GLY A 158 -23.18 4.44 -9.86
N LEU A 159 -22.14 3.89 -9.22
CA LEU A 159 -20.74 4.22 -9.56
C LEU A 159 -20.26 3.48 -10.81
N GLU A 160 -20.60 2.20 -10.95
CA GLU A 160 -20.32 1.42 -12.16
C GLU A 160 -20.96 2.06 -13.40
N ASP A 161 -22.20 2.56 -13.27
CA ASP A 161 -22.93 3.21 -14.37
C ASP A 161 -22.26 4.52 -14.85
N GLN A 162 -21.34 5.09 -14.05
CA GLN A 162 -20.55 6.28 -14.40
C GLN A 162 -19.21 5.94 -15.07
N LEU A 163 -18.85 4.66 -15.16
CA LEU A 163 -17.63 4.21 -15.84
C LEU A 163 -17.80 4.27 -17.35
N THR A 164 -16.78 4.76 -18.04
CA THR A 164 -16.76 4.78 -19.51
C THR A 164 -16.14 3.49 -20.03
N VAL A 165 -16.96 2.64 -20.63
CA VAL A 165 -16.54 1.41 -21.33
C VAL A 165 -16.72 1.59 -22.85
N PRO A 166 -15.87 0.99 -23.70
CA PRO A 166 -14.68 0.21 -23.35
C PRO A 166 -13.58 1.06 -22.70
N PHE A 167 -12.83 0.47 -21.77
CA PHE A 167 -11.70 1.14 -21.13
C PHE A 167 -10.61 1.45 -22.15
N THR A 168 -9.98 2.60 -22.02
CA THR A 168 -8.77 2.93 -22.78
C THR A 168 -7.56 2.32 -22.08
N TYR A 169 -6.90 1.34 -22.71
CA TYR A 169 -5.68 0.76 -22.18
C TYR A 169 -4.57 1.82 -22.12
N ARG A 170 -3.85 1.88 -21.00
CA ARG A 170 -2.70 2.75 -20.81
C ARG A 170 -1.68 1.98 -20.00
N TYR A 171 -0.43 1.97 -20.45
CA TYR A 171 0.66 1.35 -19.70
C TYR A 171 0.87 2.06 -18.36
N ASP A 172 0.75 1.33 -17.25
CA ASP A 172 0.71 1.84 -15.87
C ASP A 172 1.50 0.99 -14.85
N ASP A 173 2.27 -0.01 -15.29
CA ASP A 173 3.05 -0.92 -14.42
C ASP A 173 3.83 -0.23 -13.32
N GLY A 174 4.38 0.96 -13.56
CA GLY A 174 5.10 1.71 -12.54
C GLY A 174 4.23 2.04 -11.32
N TYR A 175 2.98 2.46 -11.54
CA TYR A 175 2.05 2.71 -10.44
C TYR A 175 1.52 1.41 -9.84
N THR A 176 1.25 0.39 -10.65
CA THR A 176 0.72 -0.90 -10.20
C THR A 176 1.74 -1.65 -9.33
N ASN A 177 3.02 -1.62 -9.70
CA ASN A 177 4.11 -2.13 -8.87
C ASN A 177 4.30 -1.30 -7.59
N TYR A 178 4.21 0.03 -7.68
CA TYR A 178 4.30 0.90 -6.50
C TYR A 178 3.18 0.61 -5.48
N LEU A 179 1.94 0.51 -5.95
CA LEU A 179 0.77 0.14 -5.15
C LEU A 179 0.93 -1.24 -4.50
N SER A 180 1.41 -2.22 -5.25
CA SER A 180 1.64 -3.58 -4.77
C SER A 180 2.72 -3.62 -3.68
N LEU A 181 3.78 -2.83 -3.81
CA LEU A 181 4.88 -2.76 -2.84
C LEU A 181 4.51 -1.95 -1.58
N LEU A 182 3.51 -1.07 -1.63
CA LEU A 182 3.23 -0.15 -0.54
C LEU A 182 2.82 -0.88 0.76
N TYR A 183 2.17 -2.04 0.67
CA TYR A 183 1.88 -2.89 1.83
C TYR A 183 3.17 -3.39 2.51
N MET A 184 4.13 -3.89 1.72
CA MET A 184 5.43 -4.30 2.24
C MET A 184 6.17 -3.10 2.87
N VAL A 185 6.13 -1.93 2.23
CA VAL A 185 6.72 -0.70 2.78
C VAL A 185 6.06 -0.29 4.10
N ALA A 186 4.74 -0.47 4.26
CA ALA A 186 4.03 -0.25 5.52
C ALA A 186 4.51 -1.17 6.65
N VAL A 187 4.76 -2.44 6.33
CA VAL A 187 5.36 -3.40 7.28
C VAL A 187 6.76 -2.94 7.70
N LEU A 188 7.61 -2.56 6.75
CA LEU A 188 8.96 -2.06 7.03
C LEU A 188 8.94 -0.77 7.87
N MET A 189 8.02 0.15 7.57
CA MET A 189 7.81 1.37 8.34
C MET A 189 7.42 1.07 9.78
N LEU A 190 6.48 0.15 10.01
CA LEU A 190 6.09 -0.28 11.35
C LEU A 190 7.26 -0.89 12.13
N LEU A 191 8.07 -1.74 11.49
CA LEU A 191 9.29 -2.29 12.10
C LEU A 191 10.25 -1.18 12.53
N GLY A 192 10.48 -0.19 11.66
CA GLY A 192 11.34 0.94 11.97
C GLY A 192 10.81 1.80 13.12
N VAL A 193 9.51 2.08 13.13
CA VAL A 193 8.84 2.81 14.22
C VAL A 193 8.94 2.02 15.54
N ALA A 194 8.68 0.71 15.52
CA ALA A 194 8.73 -0.14 16.71
C ALA A 194 10.12 -0.19 17.35
N VAL A 195 11.18 -0.15 16.53
CA VAL A 195 12.56 -0.13 17.02
C VAL A 195 12.98 1.26 17.51
N CYS A 196 12.65 2.32 16.77
CA CYS A 196 13.23 3.65 16.98
C CYS A 196 12.40 4.57 17.88
N VAL A 197 11.07 4.52 17.84
CA VAL A 197 10.22 5.51 18.53
C VAL A 197 10.10 5.28 20.04
N PRO A 198 9.94 4.03 20.55
CA PRO A 198 9.90 3.80 22.00
C PRO A 198 11.13 4.33 22.75
N GLN A 199 12.25 4.46 22.05
CA GLN A 199 13.52 4.92 22.59
C GLN A 199 13.50 6.39 23.05
N ILE A 200 12.58 7.20 22.56
CA ILE A 200 12.45 8.63 22.91
C ILE A 200 12.08 8.81 24.40
N PHE A 201 11.32 7.88 24.98
CA PHE A 201 10.92 7.92 26.39
C PHE A 201 11.79 7.04 27.30
N SER A 202 12.74 6.27 26.75
CA SER A 202 13.48 5.25 27.49
C SER A 202 14.59 5.76 28.40
N GLU A 203 15.14 6.94 28.11
CA GLU A 203 16.27 7.51 28.87
C GLU A 203 15.88 8.04 30.24
N GLU A 204 14.62 8.44 30.43
CA GLU A 204 14.15 8.98 31.70
C GLU A 204 14.14 7.89 32.78
N TYR A 205 13.69 6.68 32.40
CA TYR A 205 13.59 5.53 33.32
C TYR A 205 14.91 4.81 33.57
N SER A 206 15.79 4.68 32.57
CA SER A 206 17.03 3.91 32.72
C SER A 206 18.14 4.66 33.47
N ARG A 207 18.13 6.00 33.44
CA ARG A 207 19.17 6.84 34.07
C ARG A 207 18.77 7.47 35.39
N ARG A 208 17.56 7.20 35.92
CA ARG A 208 17.00 7.86 37.13
C ARG A 208 17.16 9.40 37.08
N THR A 209 17.09 9.98 35.90
CA THR A 209 17.19 11.44 35.68
C THR A 209 15.88 12.19 35.97
N ASP A 210 14.85 11.48 36.47
CA ASP A 210 13.57 12.06 36.91
C ASP A 210 13.80 13.24 37.89
N SER A 211 14.80 13.13 38.78
CA SER A 211 15.18 14.16 39.76
C SER A 211 15.83 15.41 39.16
N LEU A 212 16.44 15.31 37.96
CA LEU A 212 17.04 16.43 37.23
C LEU A 212 16.02 17.18 36.35
N ILE A 213 14.95 16.49 35.91
CA ILE A 213 13.82 17.13 35.22
C ILE A 213 12.94 17.89 36.23
N ALA A 214 12.86 17.40 37.47
CA ALA A 214 12.13 18.02 38.58
C ALA A 214 12.68 19.40 39.01
N SER A 215 14.00 19.59 38.85
CA SER A 215 14.73 20.82 39.22
C SER A 215 14.90 21.78 38.03
N SER A 216 14.42 21.41 36.84
CA SER A 216 14.48 22.23 35.64
C SER A 216 13.39 23.31 35.66
N PRO A 217 13.71 24.58 35.38
CA PRO A 217 12.73 25.68 35.32
C PRO A 217 11.70 25.52 34.17
N LEU A 218 11.82 24.49 33.34
CA LEU A 218 11.08 24.30 32.09
C LEU A 218 9.75 23.54 32.19
N GLY A 219 9.42 22.93 33.33
CA GLY A 219 8.16 22.20 33.54
C GLY A 219 7.99 20.95 32.64
N LYS A 220 7.08 20.06 33.03
CA LYS A 220 6.86 18.75 32.35
C LYS A 220 6.22 18.87 30.96
N LYS A 221 5.46 19.94 30.69
CA LYS A 221 4.64 20.09 29.46
C LYS A 221 5.47 20.41 28.20
N PRO A 222 6.40 21.40 28.19
CA PRO A 222 7.21 21.69 27.01
C PRO A 222 8.13 20.52 26.59
N LEU A 223 8.69 19.80 27.56
CA LEU A 223 9.51 18.61 27.30
C LEU A 223 8.69 17.48 26.66
N TYR A 224 7.50 17.21 27.20
CA TYR A 224 6.57 16.24 26.61
C TYR A 224 6.23 16.60 25.16
N LEU A 225 5.88 17.86 24.89
CA LEU A 225 5.58 18.32 23.53
C LEU A 225 6.78 18.15 22.60
N ALA A 226 8.00 18.43 23.06
CA ALA A 226 9.21 18.24 22.24
C ALA A 226 9.42 16.76 21.87
N LYS A 227 9.15 15.84 22.79
CA LYS A 227 9.21 14.39 22.54
C LYS A 227 8.16 13.92 21.54
N ILE A 228 6.91 14.36 21.72
CA ILE A 228 5.82 14.00 20.80
C ILE A 228 6.10 14.52 19.39
N VAL A 229 6.53 15.78 19.27
CA VAL A 229 6.93 16.33 17.96
C VAL A 229 8.01 15.45 17.36
N THR A 230 9.11 15.20 18.09
CA THR A 230 10.23 14.37 17.62
C THR A 230 9.78 12.98 17.16
N GLY A 231 8.91 12.30 17.93
CA GLY A 231 8.42 10.96 17.59
C GLY A 231 7.52 10.94 16.36
N LEU A 232 6.57 11.88 16.26
CA LEU A 232 5.67 11.97 15.11
C LEU A 232 6.42 12.36 13.83
N THR A 233 7.29 13.37 13.89
CA THR A 233 8.04 13.83 12.72
C THR A 233 9.12 12.84 12.31
N PHE A 234 9.68 12.06 13.24
CA PHE A 234 10.53 10.92 12.89
C PHE A 234 9.74 9.80 12.19
N SER A 235 8.59 9.37 12.72
CA SER A 235 7.75 8.36 12.05
C SER A 235 7.33 8.79 10.65
N LEU A 236 6.88 10.04 10.51
CA LEU A 236 6.49 10.61 9.23
C LEU A 236 7.69 10.74 8.28
N GLY A 237 8.84 11.19 8.78
CA GLY A 237 10.07 11.31 7.99
C GLY A 237 10.58 9.95 7.49
N LEU A 238 10.51 8.92 8.33
CA LEU A 238 10.83 7.55 7.93
C LEU A 238 9.85 7.05 6.86
N ALA A 239 8.55 7.26 7.04
CA ALA A 239 7.55 6.88 6.06
C ALA A 239 7.79 7.57 4.71
N LEU A 240 8.00 8.89 4.70
CA LEU A 240 8.33 9.67 3.50
C LEU A 240 9.59 9.15 2.81
N LEU A 241 10.65 8.86 3.58
CA LEU A 241 11.89 8.30 3.03
C LEU A 241 11.63 6.97 2.33
N LEU A 242 10.96 6.02 3.00
CA LEU A 242 10.71 4.70 2.44
C LEU A 242 9.78 4.78 1.22
N ALA A 243 8.71 5.57 1.26
CA ALA A 243 7.83 5.78 0.12
C ALA A 243 8.55 6.42 -1.07
N ALA A 244 9.39 7.43 -0.83
CA ALA A 244 10.16 8.09 -1.89
C ALA A 244 11.19 7.16 -2.52
N VAL A 245 11.92 6.39 -1.71
CA VAL A 245 12.89 5.41 -2.20
C VAL A 245 12.22 4.32 -3.01
N THR A 246 11.08 3.79 -2.56
CA THR A 246 10.31 2.81 -3.34
C THR A 246 9.80 3.42 -4.64
N ALA A 247 9.23 4.62 -4.61
CA ALA A 247 8.75 5.31 -5.81
C ALA A 247 9.89 5.54 -6.82
N VAL A 248 11.03 6.07 -6.39
CA VAL A 248 12.20 6.28 -7.25
C VAL A 248 12.70 4.95 -7.83
N SER A 249 12.79 3.90 -7.01
CA SER A 249 13.26 2.59 -7.46
C SER A 249 12.32 2.01 -8.51
N VAL A 250 11.01 1.97 -8.24
CA VAL A 250 10.01 1.45 -9.18
C VAL A 250 9.93 2.28 -10.45
N PHE A 251 9.78 3.60 -10.35
CA PHE A 251 9.66 4.45 -11.54
C PHE A 251 10.95 4.52 -12.36
N SER A 252 12.12 4.24 -11.78
CA SER A 252 13.36 4.09 -12.55
C SER A 252 13.39 2.82 -13.42
N VAL A 253 12.62 1.79 -13.03
CA VAL A 253 12.57 0.49 -13.70
C VAL A 253 11.46 0.43 -14.73
N TYR A 254 10.23 0.79 -14.33
CA TYR A 254 9.02 0.66 -15.15
C TYR A 254 8.65 1.97 -15.86
N GLY A 255 9.02 3.12 -15.29
CA GLY A 255 8.64 4.44 -15.77
C GLY A 255 7.36 4.98 -15.09
N PRO A 256 7.12 6.30 -15.13
CA PRO A 256 5.98 6.96 -14.48
C PRO A 256 4.76 7.15 -15.41
N ASP A 257 4.67 6.36 -16.47
CA ASP A 257 3.55 6.45 -17.44
C ASP A 257 2.24 5.95 -16.80
N GLY A 258 1.11 6.35 -17.39
CA GLY A 258 -0.19 5.73 -17.03
C GLY A 258 -0.87 6.29 -15.79
N PHE A 259 -0.48 7.46 -15.28
CA PHE A 259 -1.14 8.08 -14.12
C PHE A 259 -2.68 8.14 -14.28
N SER A 260 -3.17 8.39 -15.50
CA SER A 260 -4.60 8.49 -15.83
C SER A 260 -5.24 7.15 -16.27
N ALA A 261 -4.55 6.02 -16.14
CA ALA A 261 -5.09 4.70 -16.45
C ALA A 261 -6.25 4.36 -15.50
N ALA A 262 -7.29 3.70 -15.99
CA ALA A 262 -8.40 3.26 -15.15
C ALA A 262 -7.93 2.10 -14.26
N ILE A 263 -8.17 2.18 -12.95
CA ILE A 263 -7.74 1.13 -12.00
C ILE A 263 -8.31 -0.26 -12.32
N GLN A 264 -9.40 -0.31 -13.06
CA GLN A 264 -10.03 -1.54 -13.53
C GLN A 264 -9.17 -2.34 -14.51
N LEU A 265 -8.21 -1.73 -15.19
CA LEU A 265 -7.30 -2.46 -16.09
C LEU A 265 -6.48 -3.50 -15.31
N ASP A 266 -6.06 -3.17 -14.09
CA ASP A 266 -5.38 -4.11 -13.20
C ASP A 266 -6.31 -4.87 -12.27
N TYR A 267 -7.36 -4.19 -11.80
CA TYR A 267 -8.32 -4.73 -10.84
C TYR A 267 -9.76 -4.65 -11.39
N PRO A 268 -10.15 -5.54 -12.32
CA PRO A 268 -11.41 -5.43 -13.08
C PRO A 268 -12.67 -5.33 -12.23
N THR A 269 -12.65 -5.92 -11.03
CA THR A 269 -13.80 -6.00 -10.13
C THR A 269 -13.98 -4.77 -9.22
N LEU A 270 -13.09 -3.78 -9.28
CA LEU A 270 -13.26 -2.52 -8.55
C LEU A 270 -14.27 -1.61 -9.23
N SER A 271 -15.15 -1.01 -8.42
CA SER A 271 -16.22 -0.10 -8.87
C SER A 271 -15.89 1.37 -8.77
N TRP A 272 -14.66 1.67 -8.38
CA TRP A 272 -14.25 3.04 -8.10
C TRP A 272 -13.85 3.74 -9.38
N LYS A 273 -14.49 4.87 -9.68
CA LYS A 273 -14.07 5.77 -10.75
C LYS A 273 -12.82 6.53 -10.33
N LEU A 274 -11.70 5.82 -10.33
CA LEU A 274 -10.37 6.30 -9.95
C LEU A 274 -9.37 5.90 -11.01
N THR A 275 -8.41 6.79 -11.23
CA THR A 275 -7.20 6.46 -11.96
C THR A 275 -6.20 5.74 -11.04
N VAL A 276 -5.30 4.95 -11.62
CA VAL A 276 -4.24 4.27 -10.85
C VAL A 276 -3.34 5.27 -10.13
N GLY A 277 -3.09 6.43 -10.74
CA GLY A 277 -2.34 7.52 -10.13
C GLY A 277 -3.02 8.13 -8.91
N GLU A 278 -4.33 8.38 -8.98
CA GLU A 278 -5.12 8.84 -7.83
C GLU A 278 -5.15 7.79 -6.71
N ALA A 279 -5.28 6.51 -7.07
CA ALA A 279 -5.23 5.42 -6.11
C ALA A 279 -3.86 5.35 -5.40
N ALA A 280 -2.77 5.56 -6.14
CA ALA A 280 -1.42 5.65 -5.59
C ALA A 280 -1.30 6.79 -4.58
N LEU A 281 -1.77 7.99 -4.92
CA LEU A 281 -1.75 9.14 -4.01
C LEU A 281 -2.59 8.90 -2.75
N LEU A 282 -3.79 8.34 -2.89
CA LEU A 282 -4.66 8.02 -1.76
C LEU A 282 -4.00 6.99 -0.83
N LEU A 283 -3.46 5.91 -1.39
CA LEU A 283 -2.82 4.86 -0.60
C LEU A 283 -1.54 5.37 0.09
N THR A 284 -0.73 6.20 -0.57
CA THR A 284 0.40 6.90 0.05
C THR A 284 -0.08 7.80 1.20
N GLY A 285 -1.19 8.53 1.03
CA GLY A 285 -1.80 9.33 2.09
C GLY A 285 -2.18 8.51 3.32
N ILE A 286 -2.85 7.36 3.12
CA ILE A 286 -3.20 6.42 4.20
C ILE A 286 -1.93 5.92 4.89
N PHE A 287 -0.92 5.52 4.13
CA PHE A 287 0.37 5.07 4.65
C PHE A 287 1.05 6.12 5.53
N LEU A 288 1.04 7.40 5.13
CA LEU A 288 1.58 8.50 5.94
C LEU A 288 0.78 8.69 7.24
N LEU A 289 -0.56 8.63 7.18
CA LEU A 289 -1.41 8.69 8.38
C LEU A 289 -1.19 7.50 9.32
N SER A 290 -1.03 6.29 8.78
CA SER A 290 -0.67 5.09 9.52
C SER A 290 0.64 5.27 10.28
N SER A 291 1.64 5.93 9.68
CA SER A 291 2.93 6.19 10.33
C SER A 291 2.81 7.08 11.56
N LEU A 292 1.97 8.11 11.51
CA LEU A 292 1.70 9.00 12.64
C LEU A 292 0.99 8.25 13.77
N LEU A 293 0.01 7.43 13.41
CA LEU A 293 -0.72 6.60 14.35
C LEU A 293 0.20 5.60 15.06
N PHE A 294 1.05 4.89 14.32
CA PHE A 294 2.04 3.99 14.92
C PHE A 294 3.06 4.74 15.78
N GLY A 295 3.50 5.94 15.38
CA GLY A 295 4.32 6.80 16.21
C GLY A 295 3.65 7.11 17.55
N ALA A 296 2.38 7.51 17.54
CA ALA A 296 1.61 7.79 18.75
C ALA A 296 1.43 6.55 19.63
N VAL A 297 1.11 5.39 19.05
CA VAL A 297 0.98 4.12 19.77
C VAL A 297 2.31 3.71 20.40
N ALA A 298 3.41 3.78 19.65
CA ALA A 298 4.74 3.42 20.13
C ALA A 298 5.16 4.27 21.34
N MET A 299 4.90 5.58 21.28
CA MET A 299 5.15 6.49 22.41
C MET A 299 4.24 6.19 23.60
N LEU A 300 2.95 5.95 23.38
CA LEU A 300 2.00 5.60 24.44
C LEU A 300 2.40 4.30 25.15
N LEU A 301 2.75 3.26 24.40
CA LEU A 301 3.17 1.98 24.96
C LEU A 301 4.47 2.12 25.74
N SER A 302 5.47 2.81 25.18
CA SER A 302 6.73 3.06 25.86
C SER A 302 6.53 3.76 27.21
N LEU A 303 5.66 4.77 27.22
CA LEU A 303 5.29 5.51 28.43
C LEU A 303 4.50 4.64 29.43
N ALA A 304 3.59 3.80 28.94
CA ALA A 304 2.78 2.92 29.76
C ALA A 304 3.61 1.87 30.51
N PHE A 305 4.57 1.26 29.81
CA PHE A 305 5.44 0.22 30.37
C PHE A 305 6.71 0.77 31.02
N ARG A 306 7.00 2.07 30.83
CA ARG A 306 8.27 2.70 31.26
C ARG A 306 9.50 1.96 30.73
N ASN A 307 9.36 1.31 29.58
CA ASN A 307 10.35 0.42 28.99
C ASN A 307 10.13 0.31 27.48
N THR A 308 11.21 0.20 26.71
CA THR A 308 11.19 0.03 25.25
C THR A 308 10.86 -1.38 24.82
N ALA A 309 11.33 -2.40 25.56
CA ALA A 309 11.21 -3.79 25.12
C ALA A 309 9.75 -4.27 25.04
N PRO A 310 8.87 -4.02 26.04
CA PRO A 310 7.45 -4.40 25.92
C PRO A 310 6.72 -3.63 24.81
N ALA A 311 7.03 -2.34 24.62
CA ALA A 311 6.43 -1.53 23.57
C ALA A 311 6.79 -2.06 22.17
N MET A 312 8.07 -2.39 21.96
CA MET A 312 8.55 -3.02 20.73
C MET A 312 7.89 -4.39 20.53
N ALA A 313 7.88 -5.25 21.55
CA ALA A 313 7.31 -6.59 21.46
C ALA A 313 5.81 -6.57 21.08
N LEU A 314 5.03 -5.62 21.61
CA LEU A 314 3.61 -5.48 21.27
C LEU A 314 3.38 -4.99 19.84
N LEU A 315 4.20 -4.08 19.33
CA LEU A 315 4.12 -3.64 17.94
C LEU A 315 4.51 -4.75 16.95
N LEU A 316 5.50 -5.57 17.31
CA LEU A 316 5.88 -6.75 16.55
C LEU A 316 4.80 -7.84 16.62
N ALA A 317 4.21 -8.07 17.80
CA ALA A 317 3.09 -8.99 17.95
C ALA A 317 1.88 -8.54 17.13
N TYR A 318 1.57 -7.24 17.12
CA TYR A 318 0.55 -6.67 16.25
C TYR A 318 0.84 -6.96 14.77
N LEU A 319 2.08 -6.74 14.31
CA LEU A 319 2.47 -7.04 12.94
C LEU A 319 2.25 -8.53 12.58
N LEU A 320 2.67 -9.44 13.46
CA LEU A 320 2.48 -10.88 13.27
C LEU A 320 0.99 -11.25 13.21
N VAL A 321 0.18 -10.66 14.09
CA VAL A 321 -1.27 -10.88 14.11
C VAL A 321 -1.92 -10.40 12.82
N THR A 322 -1.57 -9.21 12.34
CA THR A 322 -2.12 -8.69 11.06
C THR A 322 -1.63 -9.44 9.84
N GLY A 323 -0.42 -10.02 9.88
CA GLY A 323 0.15 -10.78 8.77
C GLY A 323 -0.31 -12.23 8.67
N ILE A 324 -0.61 -12.88 9.80
CA ILE A 324 -0.98 -14.30 9.86
C ILE A 324 -2.50 -14.50 9.79
N PHE A 325 -3.27 -13.63 10.44
CA PHE A 325 -4.71 -13.81 10.53
C PHE A 325 -5.43 -13.09 9.38
N ASN A 326 -6.34 -13.82 8.72
CA ASN A 326 -7.30 -13.25 7.79
C ASN A 326 -8.71 -13.56 8.29
N ILE A 327 -9.61 -12.57 8.24
CA ILE A 327 -10.98 -12.73 8.70
C ILE A 327 -11.83 -13.19 7.51
N PRO A 328 -12.53 -14.35 7.61
CA PRO A 328 -13.42 -14.81 6.55
C PRO A 328 -14.50 -13.77 6.21
N ASP A 329 -14.86 -13.70 4.93
CA ASP A 329 -15.81 -12.69 4.43
C ASP A 329 -17.22 -12.80 5.04
N GLU A 330 -17.58 -14.00 5.52
CA GLU A 330 -18.82 -14.28 6.26
C GLU A 330 -18.97 -13.38 7.49
N TYR A 331 -17.87 -13.06 8.16
CA TYR A 331 -17.85 -12.13 9.28
C TYR A 331 -17.72 -10.69 8.79
N ARG A 332 -18.68 -10.23 7.97
CA ARG A 332 -18.65 -8.93 7.27
C ARG A 332 -18.13 -7.78 8.13
N ILE A 333 -18.73 -7.54 9.30
CA ILE A 333 -18.37 -6.41 10.17
C ILE A 333 -16.95 -6.56 10.70
N ALA A 334 -16.57 -7.78 11.11
CA ALA A 334 -15.22 -8.04 11.59
C ALA A 334 -14.19 -7.87 10.47
N GLY A 335 -14.47 -8.36 9.26
CA GLY A 335 -13.63 -8.17 8.07
C GLY A 335 -13.50 -6.69 7.67
N GLN A 336 -14.57 -5.91 7.81
CA GLN A 336 -14.56 -4.46 7.57
C GLN A 336 -13.72 -3.71 8.61
N LEU A 337 -13.84 -4.05 9.89
CA LEU A 337 -12.97 -3.47 10.93
C LEU A 337 -11.51 -3.90 10.73
N TRP A 338 -11.29 -5.13 10.24
CA TRP A 338 -9.96 -5.66 9.98
C TRP A 338 -9.24 -4.93 8.84
N SER A 339 -9.98 -4.52 7.80
CA SER A 339 -9.41 -3.73 6.71
C SER A 339 -9.03 -2.32 7.14
N TYR A 340 -9.62 -1.80 8.22
CA TYR A 340 -9.29 -0.48 8.78
C TYR A 340 -8.04 -0.49 9.67
N PHE A 341 -7.43 -1.65 9.95
CA PHE A 341 -6.15 -1.67 10.68
C PHE A 341 -5.03 -0.99 9.87
N PRO A 342 -4.15 -0.18 10.48
CA PRO A 342 -3.24 0.70 9.73
C PRO A 342 -2.24 0.02 8.79
N VAL A 343 -1.78 -1.21 9.08
CA VAL A 343 -0.97 -1.98 8.12
C VAL A 343 -1.83 -2.54 7.00
N ASN A 344 -3.00 -3.10 7.32
CA ASN A 344 -3.91 -3.70 6.36
C ASN A 344 -4.48 -2.68 5.38
N SER A 345 -4.77 -1.46 5.83
CA SER A 345 -5.27 -0.37 4.99
C SER A 345 -4.24 0.18 4.01
N CYS A 346 -2.97 -0.21 4.12
CA CYS A 346 -1.94 0.08 3.12
C CYS A 346 -1.91 -0.97 1.99
N ASN A 347 -2.79 -1.98 2.04
CA ASN A 347 -3.07 -2.88 0.92
C ASN A 347 -4.21 -2.33 0.06
N LEU A 348 -4.05 -2.36 -1.25
CA LEU A 348 -5.05 -1.89 -2.22
C LEU A 348 -6.42 -2.56 -2.03
N THR A 349 -6.50 -3.87 -1.83
CA THR A 349 -7.79 -4.57 -1.70
C THR A 349 -8.54 -4.19 -0.43
N SER A 350 -7.81 -3.93 0.66
CA SER A 350 -8.38 -3.46 1.93
C SER A 350 -8.78 -2.00 1.87
N ALA A 351 -7.89 -1.14 1.36
CA ALA A 351 -8.13 0.30 1.24
C ALA A 351 -9.35 0.57 0.37
N PHE A 352 -9.37 -0.03 -0.82
CA PHE A 352 -10.40 0.12 -1.84
C PHE A 352 -11.49 -0.97 -1.76
N SER A 353 -11.66 -1.58 -0.58
CA SER A 353 -12.75 -2.53 -0.35
C SER A 353 -14.11 -1.89 -0.65
N GLN A 354 -15.00 -2.66 -1.27
CA GLN A 354 -16.37 -2.26 -1.58
C GLN A 354 -17.32 -2.37 -0.36
N ARG A 355 -16.82 -2.78 0.82
CA ARG A 355 -17.57 -2.70 2.08
C ARG A 355 -17.62 -1.25 2.56
N LEU A 356 -18.82 -0.66 2.58
CA LEU A 356 -19.00 0.76 2.89
C LEU A 356 -19.44 0.94 4.34
N LEU A 357 -19.04 2.05 4.93
CA LEU A 357 -19.62 2.52 6.18
C LEU A 357 -20.81 3.41 5.83
N GLN A 358 -22.02 2.94 6.14
CA GLN A 358 -23.24 3.72 5.96
C GLN A 358 -23.51 4.58 7.19
N LEU A 359 -23.60 5.90 6.99
CA LEU A 359 -23.97 6.89 8.00
C LEU A 359 -25.23 7.63 7.51
N GLY A 360 -26.40 7.12 7.89
CA GLY A 360 -27.68 7.59 7.32
C GLY A 360 -27.72 7.32 5.82
N ASP A 361 -27.84 8.39 5.03
CA ASP A 361 -27.86 8.35 3.55
C ASP A 361 -26.48 8.48 2.91
N THR A 362 -25.43 8.67 3.72
CA THR A 362 -24.06 8.81 3.22
C THR A 362 -23.30 7.48 3.28
N PHE A 363 -22.58 7.15 2.21
CA PHE A 363 -21.73 5.98 2.13
C PHE A 363 -20.25 6.40 2.09
N LEU A 364 -19.47 5.90 3.04
CA LEU A 364 -18.04 6.14 3.09
C LEU A 364 -17.26 4.89 2.68
N ALA A 365 -16.36 5.05 1.72
CA ALA A 365 -15.40 4.03 1.31
C ALA A 365 -14.36 3.77 2.41
N GLY A 366 -13.71 2.61 2.37
CA GLY A 366 -12.71 2.23 3.37
C GLY A 366 -11.60 3.26 3.54
N TRP A 367 -11.02 3.75 2.45
CA TRP A 367 -9.99 4.80 2.48
C TRP A 367 -10.48 6.13 3.06
N GLN A 368 -11.75 6.49 2.88
CA GLN A 368 -12.30 7.72 3.46
C GLN A 368 -12.42 7.58 4.98
N VAL A 369 -12.90 6.42 5.44
CA VAL A 369 -12.99 6.10 6.86
C VAL A 369 -11.61 6.12 7.51
N THR A 370 -10.60 5.48 6.92
CA THR A 370 -9.24 5.45 7.49
C THR A 370 -8.60 6.83 7.53
N CYS A 371 -8.76 7.64 6.48
CA CYS A 371 -8.28 9.03 6.43
C CYS A 371 -8.88 9.90 7.54
N LEU A 372 -10.14 9.69 7.92
CA LEU A 372 -10.79 10.42 9.02
C LEU A 372 -10.44 9.82 10.39
N LEU A 373 -10.39 8.49 10.49
CA LEU A 373 -10.20 7.77 11.74
C LEU A 373 -8.79 7.95 12.30
N TYR A 374 -7.75 7.85 11.47
CA TYR A 374 -6.37 7.82 11.95
C TYR A 374 -5.93 9.12 12.64
N PRO A 375 -6.22 10.32 12.12
CA PRO A 375 -5.94 11.56 12.84
C PRO A 375 -6.64 11.62 14.21
N VAL A 376 -7.91 11.24 14.28
CA VAL A 376 -8.70 11.25 15.52
C VAL A 376 -8.11 10.31 16.56
N VAL A 377 -7.83 9.05 16.17
CA VAL A 377 -7.24 8.04 17.07
C VAL A 377 -5.84 8.45 17.50
N THR A 378 -5.05 9.03 16.60
CA THR A 378 -3.72 9.57 16.90
C THR A 378 -3.81 10.63 18.00
N VAL A 379 -4.70 11.63 17.84
CA VAL A 379 -4.91 12.68 18.85
C VAL A 379 -5.35 12.09 20.19
N ILE A 380 -6.27 11.13 20.18
CA ILE A 380 -6.72 10.43 21.41
C ILE A 380 -5.54 9.76 22.12
N PHE A 381 -4.67 9.02 21.41
CA PHE A 381 -3.50 8.40 22.01
C PHE A 381 -2.47 9.39 22.54
N LEU A 382 -2.29 10.54 21.88
CA LEU A 382 -1.44 11.61 22.38
C LEU A 382 -2.04 12.23 23.66
N LEU A 383 -3.35 12.46 23.72
CA LEU A 383 -4.02 12.98 24.92
C LEU A 383 -3.93 12.00 26.10
N ILE A 384 -4.09 10.70 25.87
CA ILE A 384 -3.91 9.66 26.89
C ILE A 384 -2.45 9.63 27.35
N SER A 385 -1.50 9.70 26.41
CA SER A 385 -0.07 9.77 26.72
C SER A 385 0.27 10.98 27.58
N TYR A 386 -0.28 12.16 27.28
CA TYR A 386 -0.08 13.37 28.07
C TYR A 386 -0.60 13.21 29.51
N HIS A 387 -1.81 12.66 29.67
CA HIS A 387 -2.39 12.41 30.99
C HIS A 387 -1.54 11.44 31.83
N ARG A 388 -0.96 10.42 31.20
CA ARG A 388 -0.03 9.49 31.87
C ARG A 388 1.28 10.18 32.22
N TYR A 389 1.85 10.95 31.30
CA TYR A 389 3.14 11.64 31.50
C TYR A 389 3.07 12.60 32.69
N ARG A 390 1.97 13.35 32.83
CA ARG A 390 1.75 14.27 33.96
C ARG A 390 1.72 13.58 35.33
N LYS A 391 1.32 12.31 35.40
CA LYS A 391 1.19 11.55 36.66
C LYS A 391 2.51 10.91 37.12
N ILE A 392 3.58 10.99 36.35
CA ILE A 392 4.88 10.44 36.76
C ILE A 392 5.43 11.31 37.91
N PRO A 393 5.68 10.74 39.11
CA PRO A 393 6.27 11.48 40.22
C PRO A 393 7.68 11.95 39.84
N SER A 394 8.00 13.18 40.24
CA SER A 394 9.31 13.83 40.07
C SER A 394 10.37 13.23 40.99
#